data_AF-A0A3N5GCJ2-F1
#
_entry.id   AF-A0A3N5GCJ2-F1
#
_cell.length_a   1.000
_cell.length_b   1.000
_cell.length_c   1.000
_cell.angle_alpha   90.00
_cell.angle_beta   90.00
_cell.angle_gamma   90.00
#
_symmetry.space_group_name_H-M   'P 1'
#
loop_
_entity.id
_entity.type
_entity.pdbx_description
1 polymer ?
#
loop_
_entity_poly.entity_id
_entity_poly.type
_entity_poly.pdbx_seq_one_letter_code
_entity_poly.pdbx_strand_id
1 'polypeptide(L)' 'MQPEIRIDLERLNRRIRELAQVGELPEGGISRLALTDADKAGRDLFV' A
#
# COMPACT_ATOMS: atom_id res chain seq x y z
N MET A 1 23.38 24.73 -9.89
CA MET A 1 23.10 23.65 -8.92
C MET A 1 21.89 22.89 -9.45
N GLN A 2 21.96 21.56 -9.53
CA GLN A 2 20.79 20.77 -9.92
C GLN A 2 19.80 20.77 -8.76
N PRO A 3 18.48 20.90 -9.03
CA PRO A 3 17.48 20.84 -7.97
C PRO A 3 17.53 19.47 -7.31
N GLU A 4 17.50 19.48 -5.98
CA GLU A 4 17.51 18.26 -5.20
C GLU A 4 16.12 17.62 -5.24
N ILE A 5 15.98 16.52 -5.99
CA ILE A 5 14.71 15.81 -6.08
C ILE A 5 14.43 15.13 -4.74
N ARG A 6 13.27 15.44 -4.15
CA ARG A 6 12.78 14.85 -2.91
C ARG A 6 11.42 14.23 -3.13
N ILE A 7 11.16 13.13 -2.41
CA ILE A 7 9.84 12.51 -2.35
C ILE A 7 8.98 13.18 -1.27
N ASP A 8 7.67 13.06 -1.41
CA ASP A 8 6.71 13.37 -0.34
C ASP A 8 6.53 12.13 0.56
N LEU A 9 7.09 12.20 1.76
CA LEU A 9 7.08 11.12 2.74
C LEU A 9 5.68 10.89 3.35
N GLU A 10 4.89 11.95 3.52
CA GLU A 10 3.54 11.86 4.07
C GLU A 10 2.65 11.12 3.07
N ARG A 11 2.71 11.51 1.79
CA ARG A 11 2.01 10.83 0.71
C ARG A 11 2.38 9.35 0.63
N LEU A 12 3.68 9.04 0.71
CA LEU A 12 4.15 7.64 0.68
C LEU A 12 3.54 6.83 1.83
N ASN A 13 3.66 7.33 3.06
CA ASN A 13 3.16 6.62 4.24
C ASN A 13 1.63 6.48 4.21
N ARG A 14 0.91 7.49 3.72
CA ARG A 14 -0.54 7.41 3.55
C ARG A 14 -0.92 6.28 2.57
N ARG A 15 -0.27 6.20 1.41
CA ARG A 15 -0.53 5.13 0.42
C ARG A 15 -0.19 3.74 0.95
N ILE A 16 0.88 3.59 1.72
CA ILE A 16 1.23 2.31 2.37
C ILE A 16 0.13 1.89 3.35
N ARG A 17 -0.36 2.81 4.18
CA ARG A 17 -1.44 2.52 5.14
C ARG A 17 -2.76 2.20 4.45
N GLU A 18 -3.13 2.92 3.40
CA GLU A 18 -4.31 2.63 2.58
C GLU A 18 -4.27 1.19 2.03
N LEU A 19 -3.13 0.76 1.47
CA LEU A 19 -2.97 -0.60 0.99
C LEU A 19 -2.97 -1.65 2.13
N ALA A 20 -2.44 -1.29 3.31
CA ALA A 20 -2.37 -2.20 4.45
C ALA A 20 -3.74 -2.62 4.97
N GLN A 21 -4.78 -1.79 4.77
CA GLN A 21 -6.16 -2.14 5.14
C GLN A 21 -6.71 -3.33 4.34
N VAL A 22 -6.14 -3.65 3.17
CA VAL A 22 -6.57 -4.77 2.34
C VAL A 22 -5.82 -6.05 2.74
N GLY A 23 -6.53 -6.93 3.44
CA GLY A 23 -5.96 -8.18 3.97
C GLY A 23 -5.34 -8.03 5.36
N GLU A 24 -5.71 -6.98 6.10
CA GLU A 24 -5.31 -6.81 7.50
C GLU A 24 -5.83 -7.98 8.35
N LEU A 25 -4.96 -8.48 9.23
CA LEU A 25 -5.29 -9.55 10.17
C LEU A 25 -5.66 -8.98 11.55
N PRO A 26 -6.59 -9.61 12.30
CA PRO A 26 -6.97 -9.13 13.64
C PRO A 26 -5.80 -9.00 14.63
N GLU A 27 -4.81 -9.86 14.53
CA GLU A 27 -3.58 -9.86 15.32
C GLU A 27 -2.51 -8.86 14.84
N GLY A 28 -2.79 -8.15 13.74
CA GLY A 28 -1.87 -7.27 13.05
C GLY A 28 -1.12 -7.97 11.91
N GLY A 29 -0.49 -7.15 11.07
CA GLY A 29 0.12 -7.63 9.82
C GLY A 29 -0.92 -7.78 8.71
N ILE A 30 -0.49 -8.39 7.59
CA ILE A 30 -1.28 -8.47 6.36
C ILE A 30 -1.09 -9.86 5.76
N SER A 31 -2.20 -10.53 5.42
CA SER A 31 -2.18 -11.70 4.55
C SER A 31 -2.91 -11.38 3.26
N ARG A 32 -2.13 -11.15 2.20
CA ARG A 32 -2.63 -10.89 0.85
C ARG A 32 -1.91 -11.79 -0.14
N LEU A 33 -2.31 -13.06 -0.15
CA LEU A 33 -1.73 -14.10 -1.01
C LEU A 33 -2.04 -13.82 -2.48
N ALA A 34 -1.10 -14.10 -3.36
CA ALA A 34 -1.25 -13.86 -4.79
C ALA A 34 -2.49 -14.54 -5.37
N LEU A 35 -3.21 -13.84 -6.26
CA LEU A 35 -4.41 -14.31 -6.97
C LEU A 35 -5.64 -14.59 -6.09
N THR A 36 -5.63 -14.16 -4.83
CA THR A 36 -6.84 -14.11 -3.99
C THR A 36 -7.66 -12.85 -4.25
N ASP A 37 -8.89 -12.81 -3.75
CA ASP A 37 -9.74 -11.62 -3.80
C ASP A 37 -9.08 -10.41 -3.12
N ALA A 38 -8.34 -10.65 -2.02
CA ALA A 38 -7.59 -9.59 -1.35
C ALA A 38 -6.45 -9.05 -2.23
N ASP A 39 -5.75 -9.91 -2.99
CA ASP A 39 -4.73 -9.47 -3.95
C ASP A 39 -5.36 -8.66 -5.10
N LYS A 40 -6.50 -9.11 -5.64
CA LYS A 40 -7.25 -8.33 -6.62
C LYS A 40 -7.65 -6.96 -6.07
N ALA A 41 -8.28 -6.92 -4.91
CA ALA A 41 -8.71 -5.67 -4.28
C ALA A 41 -7.53 -4.72 -4.04
N GLY A 42 -6.38 -5.24 -3.61
CA GLY A 42 -5.16 -4.45 -3.44
C GLY A 42 -4.66 -3.87 -4.77
N ARG A 43 -4.70 -4.63 -5.87
CA ARG A 43 -4.31 -4.17 -7.21
C ARG A 43 -5.27 -3.13 -7.78
N ASP A 44 -6.56 -3.29 -7.53
CA ASP A 44 -7.59 -2.34 -7.98
C ASP A 44 -7.40 -0.93 -7.36
N LEU A 45 -6.61 -0.78 -6.28
CA LEU A 45 -6.25 0.54 -5.70
C LEU A 45 -5.18 1.32 -6.48
N PHE A 46 -4.55 0.71 -7.48
CA PHE A 46 -3.41 1.27 -8.22
C PHE A 46 -3.64 1.41 -9.73
N VAL A 47 -4.86 1.16 -10.20
CA VAL A 47 -5.25 1.29 -11.61
C VAL A 47 -5.98 2.61 -11.89
#